data_AF-A0A8T3R1U1-F1
#
_entry.id   AF-A0A8T3R1U1-F1
#
_cell.length_a   1.000
_cell.length_b   1.000
_cell.length_c   1.000
_cell.angle_alpha   90.00
_cell.angle_beta   90.00
_cell.angle_gamma   90.00
#
_symmetry.space_group_name_H-M   'P 1'
#
loop_
_entity.id
_entity.type
_entity.pdbx_description
1 polymer ?
#
loop_
_entity_poly.entity_id
_entity_poly.type
_entity_poly.pdbx_seq_one_letter_code
_entity_poly.pdbx_strand_id
1 'polypeptide(L)'
;MPLLFGYGAASLATAGRLIDGLQVDRERMAANLALGGGTIMAEAAMIALAPIVGRARAHDIVYAACRAVGPARPTLESALRVALDDDVVERLPPLDQVLDPRRYLGEADQVVEVALNEWQDAVASD
;
A
#
# COMPACT_ATOMS: atom_id res chain seq x y z
N MET A 1 -2.58 37.56 21.64
CA MET A 1 -3.59 36.54 22.03
C MET A 1 -4.81 36.49 21.10
N PRO A 2 -5.50 37.60 20.72
CA PRO A 2 -6.74 37.53 19.92
C PRO A 2 -6.55 36.92 18.52
N LEU A 3 -5.44 37.22 17.84
CA LEU A 3 -5.14 36.68 16.52
C LEU A 3 -4.90 35.16 16.54
N LEU A 4 -4.33 34.61 17.62
CA LEU A 4 -4.05 33.18 17.74
C LEU A 4 -5.36 32.37 17.83
N PHE A 5 -6.32 32.83 18.64
CA PHE A 5 -7.66 32.23 18.67
C PHE A 5 -8.41 32.41 17.36
N GLY A 6 -8.29 33.58 16.72
CA GLY A 6 -8.89 33.84 15.40
C GLY A 6 -8.39 32.88 14.32
N TYR A 7 -7.07 32.68 14.22
CA TYR A 7 -6.49 31.74 13.26
C TYR A 7 -6.80 30.28 13.59
N GLY A 8 -6.82 29.90 14.87
CA GLY A 8 -7.21 28.56 15.29
C GLY A 8 -8.65 28.23 14.89
N ALA A 9 -9.60 29.12 15.20
CA ALA A 9 -11.00 28.94 14.85
C ALA A 9 -11.22 28.87 13.33
N ALA A 10 -10.57 29.75 12.58
CA ALA A 10 -10.65 29.74 11.11
C ALA A 10 -10.08 28.46 10.49
N SER A 11 -8.95 27.96 11.03
CA SER A 11 -8.32 26.72 10.56
C SER A 11 -9.21 25.52 10.83
N LEU A 12 -9.77 25.40 12.04
CA LEU A 12 -10.68 24.32 12.41
C LEU A 12 -11.96 24.34 11.56
N ALA A 13 -12.57 25.51 11.37
CA ALA A 13 -13.75 25.66 10.53
C ALA A 13 -13.47 25.28 9.06
N THR A 14 -12.26 25.58 8.57
CA THR A 14 -11.85 25.21 7.22
C THR A 14 -11.60 23.72 7.10
N ALA A 15 -10.91 23.11 8.07
CA ALA A 15 -10.70 21.66 8.11
C ALA A 15 -12.03 20.90 8.11
N GLY A 16 -13.01 21.33 8.93
CA GLY A 16 -14.35 20.73 8.94
C GLY A 16 -15.02 20.75 7.56
N ARG A 17 -15.04 21.90 6.88
CA ARG A 17 -15.61 22.01 5.53
C ARG A 17 -14.89 21.13 4.49
N LEU A 18 -13.56 21.00 4.60
CA LEU A 18 -12.79 20.16 3.68
C LEU A 18 -13.07 18.68 3.89
N ILE A 19 -13.20 18.24 5.14
CA ILE A 19 -13.51 16.85 5.48
C ILE A 19 -14.94 16.50 5.04
N ASP A 20 -15.93 17.37 5.33
CA ASP A 20 -17.34 17.18 4.94
C ASP A 20 -17.52 17.06 3.42
N GLY A 21 -16.70 17.78 2.65
CA GLY A 21 -16.74 17.80 1.19
C GLY A 21 -15.75 16.85 0.50
N LEU A 22 -15.05 15.99 1.25
CA LEU A 22 -13.98 15.16 0.72
C LEU A 22 -14.51 14.15 -0.32
N GLN A 23 -13.91 14.16 -1.53
CA GLN A 23 -14.21 13.21 -2.58
C GLN A 23 -13.02 12.29 -2.83
N VAL A 24 -13.25 10.97 -2.78
CA VAL A 24 -12.22 9.96 -2.99
C VAL A 24 -12.34 9.37 -4.39
N ASP A 25 -11.31 9.59 -5.21
CA ASP A 25 -11.15 9.00 -6.53
C ASP A 25 -10.36 7.69 -6.42
N ARG A 26 -11.08 6.58 -6.26
CA ARG A 26 -10.50 5.24 -6.07
C ARG A 26 -9.74 4.76 -7.31
N GLU A 27 -10.21 5.12 -8.50
CA GLU A 27 -9.57 4.74 -9.77
C GLU A 27 -8.21 5.42 -9.91
N ARG A 28 -8.15 6.73 -9.61
CA ARG A 28 -6.88 7.46 -9.60
C ARG A 28 -5.92 6.97 -8.52
N MET A 29 -6.42 6.59 -7.35
CA MET A 29 -5.58 5.95 -6.32
C MET A 29 -4.97 4.64 -6.82
N ALA A 30 -5.76 3.77 -7.45
CA ALA A 30 -5.26 2.52 -8.04
C ALA A 30 -4.25 2.78 -9.17
N ALA A 31 -4.52 3.76 -10.04
CA ALA A 31 -3.60 4.16 -11.10
C ALA A 31 -2.27 4.67 -10.54
N ASN A 32 -2.30 5.47 -9.46
CA ASN A 32 -1.10 5.97 -8.80
C ASN A 32 -0.23 4.82 -8.24
N LEU A 33 -0.86 3.80 -7.65
CA LEU A 33 -0.15 2.60 -7.18
C LEU A 33 0.50 1.82 -8.33
N ALA A 34 -0.08 1.88 -9.53
CA ALA A 34 0.42 1.21 -10.73
C ALA A 34 1.55 1.97 -11.46
N LEU A 35 1.77 3.27 -11.18
CA LEU A 35 2.73 4.13 -11.93
C LEU A 35 4.17 3.54 -11.99
N GLY A 36 4.60 2.85 -10.94
CA GLY A 36 5.91 2.21 -10.87
C GLY A 36 5.95 0.78 -11.43
N GLY A 37 4.96 0.38 -12.24
CA GLY A 37 4.82 -1.00 -12.72
C GLY A 37 4.57 -2.01 -11.61
N GLY A 38 4.00 -1.58 -10.48
CA GLY A 38 3.76 -2.43 -9.31
C GLY A 38 5.00 -2.71 -8.45
N THR A 39 6.13 -2.04 -8.67
CA THR A 39 7.35 -2.19 -7.84
C THR A 39 7.16 -1.81 -6.37
N ILE A 40 6.12 -1.03 -6.04
CA ILE A 40 5.72 -0.76 -4.66
C ILE A 40 5.39 -2.06 -3.88
N MET A 41 5.03 -3.14 -4.59
CA MET A 41 4.72 -4.46 -4.02
C MET A 41 5.94 -5.38 -3.86
N ALA A 42 7.16 -4.86 -3.98
CA ALA A 42 8.39 -5.65 -3.86
C ALA A 42 8.49 -6.41 -2.54
N GLU A 43 8.10 -5.78 -1.42
CA GLU A 43 8.15 -6.43 -0.12
C GLU A 43 7.18 -7.61 -0.03
N ALA A 44 5.94 -7.43 -0.51
CA ALA A 44 4.94 -8.49 -0.57
C ALA A 44 5.43 -9.69 -1.38
N ALA A 45 6.05 -9.44 -2.54
CA ALA A 45 6.68 -10.48 -3.34
C ALA A 45 7.82 -11.19 -2.60
N MET A 46 8.67 -10.45 -1.89
CA MET A 46 9.78 -11.02 -1.10
C MET A 46 9.27 -11.90 0.03
N ILE A 47 8.23 -11.47 0.75
CA ILE A 47 7.59 -12.25 1.83
C ILE A 47 6.98 -13.54 1.27
N ALA A 48 6.31 -13.48 0.12
CA ALA A 48 5.73 -14.66 -0.52
C ALA A 48 6.80 -15.64 -1.02
N LEU A 49 7.92 -15.13 -1.53
CA LEU A 49 9.02 -15.95 -2.08
C LEU A 49 9.93 -16.55 -1.01
N ALA A 50 10.16 -15.86 0.11
CA ALA A 50 11.14 -16.26 1.12
C ALA A 50 10.95 -17.69 1.68
N PRO A 51 9.73 -18.19 1.93
CA PRO A 51 9.49 -19.58 2.35
C PRO A 51 9.87 -20.63 1.29
N ILE A 52 9.95 -20.24 0.01
CA ILE A 52 10.15 -21.15 -1.11
C ILE A 52 11.63 -21.25 -1.48
N VAL A 53 12.30 -20.10 -1.59
CA VAL A 53 13.68 -20.00 -2.12
C VAL A 53 14.69 -19.50 -1.09
N GLY A 54 14.24 -19.13 0.11
CA GLY A 54 15.05 -18.52 1.16
C GLY A 54 15.12 -16.99 1.04
N ARG A 55 15.26 -16.30 2.19
CA ARG A 55 15.17 -14.83 2.28
C ARG A 55 16.20 -14.09 1.42
N ALA A 56 17.46 -14.52 1.44
CA ALA A 56 18.54 -13.88 0.67
C ALA A 56 18.28 -13.99 -0.84
N ARG A 57 17.94 -15.19 -1.32
CA ARG A 57 17.63 -15.41 -2.74
C ARG A 57 16.36 -14.69 -3.17
N ALA A 58 15.33 -14.65 -2.32
CA ALA A 58 14.11 -13.90 -2.58
C ALA A 58 14.39 -12.40 -2.76
N HIS A 59 15.22 -11.82 -1.89
CA HIS A 59 15.67 -10.44 -2.00
C HIS A 59 16.37 -10.20 -3.35
N ASP A 60 17.35 -11.03 -3.72
CA ASP A 60 18.12 -10.83 -4.95
C ASP A 60 17.25 -10.95 -6.22
N ILE A 61 16.33 -11.92 -6.23
CA ILE A 61 15.36 -12.10 -7.33
C ILE A 61 14.46 -10.87 -7.46
N VAL A 62 13.82 -10.45 -6.37
CA VAL A 62 12.88 -9.31 -6.40
C VAL A 62 13.61 -8.02 -6.75
N TYR A 63 14.81 -7.82 -6.20
CA TYR A 63 15.63 -6.65 -6.51
C TYR A 63 15.98 -6.59 -8.00
N ALA A 64 16.43 -7.70 -8.58
CA ALA A 64 16.71 -7.79 -10.01
C ALA A 64 15.45 -7.58 -10.85
N ALA A 65 14.31 -8.14 -10.44
CA ALA A 65 13.03 -7.97 -11.12
C ALA A 65 12.56 -6.51 -11.13
N CYS A 66 12.63 -5.81 -9.99
CA CYS A 66 12.32 -4.38 -9.91
C CYS A 66 13.22 -3.55 -10.84
N ARG A 67 14.52 -3.86 -10.92
CA ARG A 67 15.45 -3.18 -11.85
C ARG A 67 15.19 -3.51 -13.32
N ALA A 68 14.56 -4.63 -13.60
CA ALA A 68 14.22 -5.06 -14.95
C ALA A 68 12.91 -4.46 -15.47
N VAL A 69 12.12 -3.78 -14.61
CA VAL A 69 10.90 -3.07 -15.01
C VAL A 69 11.26 -1.89 -15.91
N GLY A 70 10.61 -1.83 -17.06
CA GLY A 70 10.86 -0.83 -18.09
C GLY A 70 10.04 -1.11 -19.35
N PRO A 71 10.36 -0.46 -20.50
CA PRO A 71 9.53 -0.56 -21.71
C PRO A 71 9.28 -1.98 -22.22
N ALA A 72 10.27 -2.87 -22.12
CA ALA A 72 10.15 -4.28 -22.56
C ALA A 72 9.41 -5.17 -21.54
N ARG A 73 9.34 -4.75 -20.28
CA ARG A 73 8.74 -5.47 -19.15
C ARG A 73 8.09 -4.45 -18.22
N PRO A 74 6.86 -4.01 -18.54
CA PRO A 74 6.27 -2.83 -17.89
C PRO A 74 5.84 -3.08 -16.44
N THR A 75 5.78 -4.34 -15.99
CA THR A 75 5.29 -4.69 -14.65
C THR A 75 6.26 -5.59 -13.90
N LEU A 76 6.27 -5.47 -12.57
CA LEU A 76 6.97 -6.38 -11.67
C LEU A 76 6.51 -7.83 -11.86
N GLU A 77 5.21 -8.05 -12.13
CA GLU A 77 4.69 -9.38 -12.45
C GLU A 77 5.39 -9.98 -13.68
N SER A 78 5.49 -9.22 -14.78
CA SER A 78 6.15 -9.70 -15.99
C SER A 78 7.64 -9.96 -15.76
N ALA A 79 8.31 -9.16 -14.93
CA ALA A 79 9.70 -9.35 -14.57
C ALA A 79 9.91 -10.60 -13.71
N LEU A 80 9.04 -10.86 -12.73
CA LEU A 80 9.08 -12.03 -11.86
C LEU A 80 8.81 -13.32 -12.65
N ARG A 81 7.85 -13.33 -13.57
CA ARG A 81 7.57 -14.51 -14.42
C ARG A 81 8.77 -14.93 -15.27
N VAL A 82 9.66 -14.00 -15.61
CA VAL A 82 10.90 -14.31 -16.35
C VAL A 82 12.04 -14.72 -15.42
N ALA A 83 12.04 -14.23 -14.19
CA ALA A 83 13.12 -14.46 -13.23
C ALA A 83 12.94 -15.72 -12.37
N LEU A 84 11.71 -16.26 -12.31
CA LEU A 84 11.36 -17.42 -11.50
C LEU A 84 11.30 -18.67 -12.37
N ASP A 85 11.78 -19.78 -11.81
CA ASP A 85 11.63 -21.12 -12.37
C ASP A 85 10.17 -21.60 -12.21
N ASP A 86 9.69 -22.46 -13.11
CA ASP A 86 8.28 -22.93 -13.12
C ASP A 86 7.88 -23.61 -11.80
N ASP A 87 8.79 -24.36 -11.17
CA ASP A 87 8.55 -25.03 -9.89
C ASP A 87 8.35 -24.04 -8.72
N VAL A 88 8.97 -22.86 -8.80
CA VAL A 88 8.78 -21.78 -7.82
C VAL A 88 7.44 -21.09 -8.06
N VAL A 89 7.06 -20.86 -9.32
CA VAL A 89 5.79 -20.23 -9.69
C VAL A 89 4.60 -21.10 -9.26
N GLU A 90 4.68 -22.43 -9.44
CA GLU A 90 3.61 -23.36 -9.02
C GLU A 90 3.39 -23.39 -7.50
N ARG A 91 4.42 -23.09 -6.72
CA ARG A 91 4.36 -23.07 -5.25
C ARG A 91 3.90 -21.73 -4.68
N LEU A 92 3.83 -20.68 -5.49
CA LEU A 92 3.34 -19.37 -5.10
C LEU A 92 1.81 -19.30 -5.22
N PRO A 93 1.16 -18.50 -4.37
CA PRO A 93 -0.15 -17.95 -4.73
C PRO A 93 -0.06 -17.23 -6.08
N PRO A 94 -1.17 -17.10 -6.82
CA PRO A 94 -1.19 -16.36 -8.07
C PRO A 94 -0.54 -14.97 -7.93
N LEU A 95 0.39 -14.63 -8.83
CA LEU A 95 1.19 -13.40 -8.70
C LEU A 95 0.34 -12.14 -8.68
N ASP A 96 -0.80 -12.13 -9.36
CA ASP A 96 -1.79 -11.05 -9.31
C ASP A 96 -2.38 -10.86 -7.90
N GLN A 97 -2.50 -11.92 -7.11
CA GLN A 97 -2.91 -11.83 -5.71
C GLN A 97 -1.76 -11.39 -4.80
N VAL A 98 -0.54 -11.90 -5.03
CA VAL A 98 0.65 -11.49 -4.26
C VAL A 98 0.95 -10.00 -4.46
N LEU A 99 0.71 -9.50 -5.67
CA LEU A 99 0.97 -8.12 -6.08
C LEU A 99 -0.28 -7.23 -6.00
N ASP A 100 -1.37 -7.67 -5.37
CA ASP A 100 -2.56 -6.85 -5.14
C ASP A 100 -2.35 -5.94 -3.91
N PRO A 101 -2.31 -4.60 -4.06
CA PRO A 101 -2.12 -3.68 -2.94
C PRO A 101 -3.19 -3.80 -1.86
N ARG A 102 -4.40 -4.25 -2.21
CA ARG A 102 -5.51 -4.44 -1.26
C ARG A 102 -5.27 -5.59 -0.28
N ARG A 103 -4.34 -6.49 -0.59
CA ARG A 103 -3.96 -7.62 0.25
C ARG A 103 -2.73 -7.33 1.10
N TYR A 104 -2.16 -6.13 0.97
CA TYR A 104 -0.95 -5.72 1.65
C TYR A 104 -1.15 -4.40 2.41
N LEU A 105 -2.23 -4.35 3.20
CA LEU A 105 -2.62 -3.17 3.98
C LEU A 105 -1.99 -3.13 5.39
N GLY A 106 -1.31 -4.21 5.80
CA GLY A 106 -0.78 -4.36 7.15
C GLY A 106 -1.87 -4.15 8.20
N GLU A 107 -1.60 -3.26 9.16
CA GLU A 107 -2.48 -2.99 10.29
C GLU A 107 -3.47 -1.83 10.04
N ALA A 108 -3.67 -1.41 8.78
CA ALA A 108 -4.47 -0.22 8.45
C ALA A 108 -5.87 -0.24 9.10
N ASP A 109 -6.59 -1.37 9.01
CA ASP A 109 -7.93 -1.50 9.58
C ASP A 109 -7.90 -1.43 11.12
N GLN A 110 -6.89 -2.03 11.75
CA GLN A 110 -6.75 -1.99 13.21
C GLN A 110 -6.46 -0.57 13.71
N VAL A 111 -5.62 0.19 12.99
CA VAL A 111 -5.34 1.60 13.32
C VAL A 111 -6.61 2.44 13.23
N VAL A 112 -7.43 2.23 12.19
CA VAL A 112 -8.72 2.93 12.05
C VAL A 112 -9.67 2.56 13.19
N GLU A 113 -9.77 1.28 13.52
CA GLU A 113 -10.65 0.77 14.57
C GLU A 113 -10.28 1.33 15.95
N VAL A 114 -8.99 1.35 16.30
CA VAL A 114 -8.51 1.95 17.56
C VAL A 114 -8.87 3.43 17.64
N ALA A 115 -8.62 4.20 16.58
CA ALA A 115 -8.92 5.64 16.57
C ALA A 115 -10.42 5.93 16.70
N LEU A 116 -11.28 5.11 16.11
CA LEU A 116 -12.74 5.25 16.22
C LEU A 116 -13.23 4.91 17.63
N ASN A 117 -12.72 3.84 18.24
CA ASN A 117 -13.10 3.44 19.59
C ASN A 117 -12.67 4.48 20.62
N GLU A 118 -11.43 4.98 20.55
CA GLU A 118 -10.95 6.05 21.44
C GLU A 118 -11.79 7.32 21.32
N TRP A 119 -12.21 7.70 20.11
CA TRP A 119 -13.11 8.84 19.90
C TRP A 119 -14.48 8.62 20.53
N GLN A 120 -15.07 7.42 20.35
CA GLN A 120 -16.37 7.09 20.91
C GLN A 120 -16.36 7.11 22.44
N ASP A 121 -15.32 6.55 23.06
CA ASP A 121 -15.16 6.53 24.51
C ASP A 121 -15.02 7.96 25.09
N ALA A 122 -14.28 8.83 24.39
CA ALA A 122 -14.13 10.22 24.79
C ALA A 122 -15.45 10.99 24.73
N VAL A 123 -16.22 10.81 23.65
CA VAL A 123 -17.53 11.50 23.48
C VAL A 123 -18.60 10.92 24.40
N ALA A 124 -18.54 9.64 24.76
CA ALA A 124 -19.48 9.02 25.70
C ALA A 124 -19.22 9.39 27.16
N SER A 125 -18.03 9.90 27.47
CA SER A 125 -17.62 10.31 28.83
C SER A 125 -17.90 11.78 29.15
N ASP A 126 -18.31 12.57 28.15
CA ASP A 126 -18.78 13.97 28.26
C ASP A 126 -20.31 14.06 28.30
#